data_AF-A0A7M3W4F3-F1
#
_entry.id   AF-A0A7M3W4F3-F1
#
_cell.length_a   1.000
_cell.length_b   1.000
_cell.length_c   1.000
_cell.angle_alpha   90.00
_cell.angle_beta   90.00
_cell.angle_gamma   90.00
#
_symmetry.space_group_name_H-M   'P 1'
#
loop_
_entity.id
_entity.type
_entity.pdbx_description
1 polymer ?
#
loop_
_entity_poly.entity_id
_entity_poly.type
_entity_poly.pdbx_seq_one_letter_code
_entity_poly.pdbx_strand_id
1 'polypeptide(L)'
;MGELSGYLFLVMEMQTAPPSQPMWEIPLTPAPDRLTVWRASTPWQTVRSMLGLVIVCFFIAQISVLVVAGYIDGDMNGTIGPFDPMFTFLGGICLSPCLLLFFYLRRPKLTHTVQAYPDDGGSNLHALSGGMVVKSPGATKVQHHLFRSTAPLEMPRPLHLWLLFVLGVGISTVCLLPLTLLGANVWTLLLALLVVLPAWLIGFATPVFAWWSITSRHFGIHIARRDAEWMLAAGMLSTVPAIIINSVVSPILIGFVGLDPFTTGTLGEGLILFVSAPVGEELSKALAVLALSHLIISPKHG
;
A
#
# COMPACT_ATOMS: atom_id res chain seq x y z
N MET A 1 -9.61 -1.89 32.21
CA MET A 1 -9.29 -2.36 33.58
C MET A 1 -8.17 -3.37 33.46
N GLY A 2 -7.09 -3.18 34.21
CA GLY A 2 -5.89 -4.01 34.16
C GLY A 2 -4.63 -3.19 33.94
N GLU A 3 -4.28 -2.35 34.93
CA GLU A 3 -2.92 -1.85 35.10
C GLU A 3 -1.98 -3.04 35.26
N LEU A 4 -0.86 -3.06 34.53
CA LEU A 4 0.33 -3.85 34.85
C LEU A 4 1.52 -3.21 34.11
N SER A 5 1.93 -2.04 34.56
CA SER A 5 3.31 -1.56 34.40
C SER A 5 3.61 -0.66 35.58
N GLY A 6 4.23 -1.21 36.60
CA GLY A 6 4.59 -0.54 37.85
C GLY A 6 5.74 0.45 37.69
N TYR A 7 5.66 1.36 36.73
CA TYR A 7 6.54 2.52 36.66
C TYR A 7 5.74 3.73 37.13
N LEU A 8 6.21 4.30 38.24
CA LEU A 8 5.71 5.57 38.77
C LEU A 8 5.97 6.65 37.71
N PHE A 9 4.95 7.08 36.99
CA PHE A 9 5.04 8.21 36.06
C PHE A 9 5.20 9.48 36.90
N LEU A 10 6.45 9.81 37.22
CA LEU A 10 6.79 11.09 37.82
C LEU A 10 6.74 12.13 36.70
N VAL A 11 5.76 13.03 36.79
CA VAL A 11 5.58 14.12 35.82
C VAL A 11 6.83 14.99 35.84
N MET A 12 7.59 14.96 34.74
CA MET A 12 8.82 15.72 34.58
C MET A 12 8.45 17.13 34.08
N GLU A 13 8.80 18.16 34.85
CA GLU A 13 8.61 19.56 34.43
C GLU A 13 9.55 19.90 33.27
N MET A 14 8.99 20.41 32.16
CA MET A 14 9.75 20.98 31.06
C MET A 14 10.00 22.47 31.34
N GLN A 15 11.26 22.89 31.39
CA GLN A 15 11.65 24.30 31.52
C GLN A 15 12.47 24.75 30.31
N THR A 16 12.37 26.04 29.98
CA THR A 16 13.20 26.71 28.98
C THR A 16 14.61 26.93 29.51
N ALA A 17 15.62 26.67 28.67
CA ALA A 17 17.02 26.60 29.09
C ALA A 17 17.59 27.96 29.56
N PRO A 18 18.34 28.02 30.69
CA PRO A 18 19.19 29.15 31.02
C PRO A 18 20.48 29.15 30.18
N PRO A 19 21.08 30.31 29.86
CA PRO A 19 22.22 30.40 28.98
C PRO A 19 23.52 30.22 29.78
N SER A 20 24.23 29.09 29.65
CA SER A 20 25.70 28.99 29.87
C SER A 20 26.30 27.57 30.03
N GLN A 21 25.54 26.47 29.99
CA GLN A 21 26.14 25.14 30.10
C GLN A 21 26.46 24.53 28.72
N PRO A 22 27.69 24.02 28.48
CA PRO A 22 28.01 23.27 27.26
C PRO A 22 27.16 22.00 27.26
N MET A 23 26.10 22.01 26.47
CA MET A 23 25.16 20.91 26.38
C MET A 23 25.73 19.90 25.38
N TRP A 24 26.22 18.77 25.88
CA TRP A 24 26.72 17.68 25.05
C TRP A 24 25.58 17.13 24.20
N GLU A 25 25.73 17.21 22.87
CA GLU A 25 24.83 16.54 21.94
C GLU A 25 24.94 15.03 22.15
N ILE A 26 23.84 14.38 22.52
CA ILE A 26 23.80 12.94 22.76
C ILE A 26 23.71 12.24 21.41
N PRO A 27 24.67 11.36 21.05
CA PRO A 27 24.64 10.65 19.78
C PRO A 27 23.49 9.64 19.73
N LEU A 28 23.01 9.35 18.51
CA LEU A 28 22.02 8.30 18.28
C LEU A 28 22.58 6.93 18.68
N THR A 29 21.85 6.22 19.53
CA THR A 29 22.16 4.85 19.93
C THR A 29 21.34 3.85 19.11
N PRO A 30 21.84 2.63 18.86
CA PRO A 30 21.05 1.59 18.20
C PRO A 30 19.82 1.25 19.04
N ALA A 31 18.67 1.07 18.39
CA ALA A 31 17.44 0.74 19.09
C ALA A 31 17.56 -0.62 19.82
N PRO A 32 17.10 -0.74 21.08
CA PRO A 32 17.11 -2.01 21.79
C PRO A 32 16.19 -3.02 21.10
N ASP A 33 16.62 -4.29 21.01
CA ASP A 33 15.88 -5.37 20.32
C ASP A 33 14.44 -5.59 20.82
N ARG A 34 14.11 -5.11 22.02
CA ARG A 34 12.78 -5.25 22.65
C ARG A 34 12.00 -3.94 22.81
N LEU A 35 12.42 -2.86 22.16
CA LEU A 35 11.70 -1.59 22.24
C LEU A 35 10.44 -1.64 21.37
N THR A 36 9.29 -1.89 21.99
CA THR A 36 7.98 -1.82 21.33
C THR A 36 7.25 -0.55 21.74
N VAL A 37 7.10 0.39 20.80
CA VAL A 37 6.30 1.59 21.01
C VAL A 37 4.94 1.40 20.38
N TRP A 38 3.95 1.21 21.24
CA TRP A 38 2.55 1.13 20.83
C TRP A 38 2.01 2.52 20.56
N ARG A 39 1.41 2.68 19.38
CA ARG A 39 0.63 3.86 19.03
C ARG A 39 -0.79 3.42 18.75
N ALA A 40 -1.75 3.97 19.49
CA ALA A 40 -3.16 3.73 19.20
C ALA A 40 -3.46 4.18 17.77
N SER A 41 -3.81 3.23 16.90
CA SER A 41 -4.33 3.52 15.57
C SER A 41 -5.80 3.13 15.53
N THR A 42 -6.62 3.86 14.78
CA THR A 42 -7.99 3.39 14.56
C THR A 42 -7.99 2.41 13.39
N PRO A 43 -8.68 1.25 13.50
CA PRO A 43 -8.68 0.24 12.44
C PRO A 43 -9.11 0.78 11.06
N TRP A 44 -10.08 1.70 11.04
CA TRP A 44 -10.57 2.33 9.81
C TRP A 44 -9.58 3.32 9.18
N GLN A 45 -8.74 3.97 9.98
CA GLN A 45 -7.69 4.85 9.45
C GLN A 45 -6.60 4.03 8.74
N THR A 46 -6.31 2.82 9.23
CA THR A 46 -5.41 1.87 8.58
C THR A 46 -5.99 1.42 7.24
N VAL A 47 -7.26 1.00 7.20
CA VAL A 47 -7.96 0.62 5.95
C VAL A 47 -7.96 1.77 4.94
N ARG A 48 -8.33 2.99 5.35
CA ARG A 48 -8.34 4.17 4.46
C ARG A 48 -6.96 4.46 3.86
N SER A 49 -5.90 4.33 4.67
CA SER A 49 -4.53 4.56 4.22
C SER A 49 -4.07 3.50 3.22
N MET A 50 -4.39 2.23 3.47
CA MET A 50 -4.07 1.13 2.56
C MET A 50 -4.88 1.21 1.27
N LEU A 51 -6.16 1.56 1.35
CA LEU A 51 -7.01 1.78 0.18
C LEU A 51 -6.47 2.92 -0.71
N GLY A 52 -6.00 4.02 -0.11
CA GLY A 52 -5.35 5.09 -0.87
C GLY A 52 -4.14 4.61 -1.66
N LEU A 53 -3.33 3.71 -1.09
CA LEU A 53 -2.22 3.07 -1.78
C LEU A 53 -2.71 2.16 -2.92
N VAL A 54 -3.74 1.34 -2.71
CA VAL A 54 -4.36 0.50 -3.75
C VAL A 54 -4.79 1.35 -4.94
N ILE A 55 -5.49 2.45 -4.69
CA ILE A 55 -6.02 3.34 -5.74
C ILE A 55 -4.87 3.92 -6.57
N VAL A 56 -3.81 4.39 -5.92
CA VAL A 56 -2.63 4.92 -6.64
C VAL A 56 -1.97 3.83 -7.48
N CYS A 57 -1.77 2.63 -6.92
CA CYS A 57 -1.21 1.50 -7.67
C CYS A 57 -2.09 1.08 -8.85
N PHE A 58 -3.42 1.14 -8.70
CA PHE A 58 -4.36 0.85 -9.78
C PHE A 58 -4.16 1.81 -10.95
N PHE A 59 -4.13 3.12 -10.71
CA PHE A 59 -3.89 4.10 -11.78
C PHE A 59 -2.52 3.93 -12.43
N ILE A 60 -1.47 3.66 -11.63
CA ILE A 60 -0.15 3.32 -12.15
C ILE A 60 -0.24 2.14 -13.11
N ALA A 61 -0.95 1.06 -12.72
CA ALA A 61 -1.08 -0.13 -13.56
C ALA A 61 -1.82 0.15 -14.86
N GLN A 62 -2.96 0.82 -14.81
CA GLN A 62 -3.76 1.13 -16.01
C GLN A 62 -3.01 2.07 -16.97
N ILE A 63 -2.37 3.12 -16.46
CA ILE A 63 -1.63 4.09 -17.30
C ILE A 63 -0.36 3.44 -17.87
N SER A 64 0.30 2.55 -17.13
CA SER A 64 1.48 1.84 -17.64
C SER A 64 1.17 1.02 -18.89
N VAL A 65 -0.02 0.40 -18.94
CA VAL A 65 -0.48 -0.35 -20.11
C VAL A 65 -0.65 0.57 -21.31
N LEU A 66 -1.24 1.76 -21.12
CA LEU A 66 -1.38 2.76 -22.19
C LEU A 66 -0.03 3.18 -22.77
N VAL A 67 0.99 3.38 -21.92
CA VAL A 67 2.35 3.72 -22.35
C VAL A 67 2.95 2.61 -23.21
N VAL A 68 2.80 1.35 -22.78
CA VAL A 68 3.33 0.18 -23.47
C VAL A 68 2.57 -0.09 -24.77
N ALA A 69 1.24 0.04 -24.77
CA ALA A 69 0.41 -0.05 -25.96
C ALA A 69 0.84 0.98 -27.00
N GLY A 70 0.98 2.26 -26.63
CA GLY A 70 1.49 3.31 -27.54
C GLY A 70 2.86 2.99 -28.13
N TYR A 71 3.71 2.25 -27.40
CA TYR A 71 5.03 1.83 -27.87
C TYR A 71 4.98 0.66 -28.87
N ILE A 72 4.10 -0.31 -28.64
CA ILE A 72 4.08 -1.61 -29.34
C ILE A 72 2.98 -1.69 -30.41
N ASP A 73 1.77 -1.26 -30.08
CA ASP A 73 0.53 -1.37 -30.86
C ASP A 73 -0.30 -0.10 -30.61
N GLY A 74 0.10 0.99 -31.26
CA GLY A 74 -0.42 2.33 -31.00
C GLY A 74 -1.85 2.56 -31.46
N ASP A 75 -2.32 1.81 -32.47
CA ASP A 75 -3.71 1.82 -32.92
C ASP A 75 -4.56 0.72 -32.26
N MET A 76 -3.98 -0.08 -31.37
CA MET A 76 -4.63 -1.13 -30.56
C MET A 76 -5.41 -2.12 -31.42
N ASN A 77 -4.87 -2.44 -32.60
CA ASN A 77 -5.51 -3.31 -33.58
C ASN A 77 -5.02 -4.77 -33.49
N GLY A 78 -4.16 -5.09 -32.51
CA GLY A 78 -3.57 -6.41 -32.31
C GLY A 78 -2.48 -6.75 -33.33
N THR A 79 -1.87 -5.75 -33.95
CA THR A 79 -0.68 -5.92 -34.79
C THR A 79 0.47 -5.10 -34.22
N ILE A 80 1.69 -5.50 -34.55
CA ILE A 80 2.87 -4.77 -34.09
C ILE A 80 3.00 -3.49 -34.92
N GLY A 81 2.94 -2.36 -34.23
CA GLY A 81 2.94 -1.03 -34.82
C GLY A 81 1.57 -0.62 -35.36
N PRO A 82 1.40 0.67 -35.68
CA PRO A 82 2.40 1.72 -35.62
C PRO A 82 2.72 2.19 -34.20
N PHE A 83 3.90 2.80 -34.04
CA PHE A 83 4.25 3.51 -32.81
C PHE A 83 3.41 4.80 -32.73
N ASP A 84 2.67 4.99 -31.64
CA ASP A 84 1.94 6.24 -31.36
C ASP A 84 2.64 7.05 -30.25
N PRO A 85 3.42 8.08 -30.61
CA PRO A 85 4.12 8.92 -29.65
C PRO A 85 3.16 9.72 -28.75
N MET A 86 1.93 10.01 -29.16
CA MET A 86 0.97 10.76 -28.35
C MET A 86 0.45 9.93 -27.18
N PHE A 87 0.10 8.66 -27.41
CA PHE A 87 -0.31 7.79 -26.31
C PHE A 87 0.82 7.54 -25.30
N THR A 88 2.04 7.29 -25.78
CA THR A 88 3.21 7.13 -24.91
C THR A 88 3.53 8.40 -24.13
N PHE A 89 3.48 9.58 -24.77
CA PHE A 89 3.77 10.86 -24.13
C PHE A 89 2.72 11.26 -23.08
N LEU A 90 1.43 11.20 -23.44
CA LEU A 90 0.32 11.50 -22.51
C LEU A 90 0.29 10.50 -21.36
N GLY A 91 0.51 9.21 -21.64
CA GLY A 91 0.64 8.18 -20.62
C GLY A 91 1.80 8.48 -19.66
N GLY A 92 2.97 8.88 -20.17
CA GLY A 92 4.12 9.25 -19.35
C GLY A 92 3.86 10.46 -18.45
N ILE A 93 3.25 11.52 -18.99
CA ILE A 93 2.88 12.72 -18.22
C ILE A 93 1.89 12.35 -17.11
N CYS A 94 0.87 11.55 -17.42
CA CYS A 94 -0.17 11.12 -16.47
C CYS A 94 0.37 10.14 -15.42
N LEU A 95 1.34 9.30 -15.78
CA LEU A 95 1.99 8.36 -14.87
C LEU A 95 2.89 9.07 -13.85
N SER A 96 3.55 10.17 -14.25
CA SER A 96 4.51 10.88 -13.39
C SER A 96 3.93 11.38 -12.05
N PRO A 97 2.76 12.06 -11.96
CA PRO A 97 2.19 12.46 -10.68
C PRO A 97 1.76 11.25 -9.84
N CYS A 98 1.28 10.17 -10.46
CA CYS A 98 0.92 8.95 -9.74
C CYS A 98 2.14 8.27 -9.10
N LEU A 99 3.27 8.21 -9.81
CA LEU A 99 4.54 7.70 -9.27
C LEU A 99 5.08 8.60 -8.15
N LEU A 100 5.04 9.93 -8.33
CA LEU A 100 5.43 10.88 -7.28
C LEU A 100 4.57 10.69 -6.02
N LEU A 101 3.26 10.55 -6.19
CA LEU A 101 2.33 10.29 -5.09
C LEU A 101 2.61 8.93 -4.42
N PHE A 102 2.91 7.89 -5.20
CA PHE A 102 3.31 6.58 -4.67
C PHE A 102 4.56 6.68 -3.79
N PHE A 103 5.63 7.33 -4.28
CA PHE A 103 6.85 7.53 -3.49
C PHE A 103 6.61 8.40 -2.25
N TYR A 104 5.75 9.42 -2.35
CA TYR A 104 5.36 10.24 -1.21
C TYR A 104 4.62 9.44 -0.14
N LEU A 105 3.63 8.62 -0.52
CA LEU A 105 2.91 7.74 0.40
C LEU A 105 3.80 6.66 1.02
N ARG A 106 4.87 6.27 0.32
CA ARG A 106 5.84 5.24 0.74
C ARG A 106 6.97 5.72 1.62
N ARG A 107 7.07 7.03 1.91
CA ARG A 107 8.16 7.55 2.72
C ARG A 107 8.22 6.85 4.09
N PRO A 108 9.40 6.37 4.52
CA PRO A 108 9.54 5.69 5.80
C PRO A 108 9.23 6.66 6.93
N LYS A 109 8.24 6.32 7.76
CA LYS A 109 7.96 7.07 8.99
C LYS A 109 8.88 6.56 10.08
N LEU A 110 9.88 7.36 10.42
CA LEU A 110 10.81 7.09 11.51
C LEU A 110 10.23 7.62 12.81
N THR A 111 10.23 6.80 13.85
CA THR A 111 9.85 7.19 15.20
C THR A 111 11.13 7.50 15.96
N HIS A 112 11.23 8.71 16.48
CA HIS A 112 12.29 9.10 17.39
C HIS A 112 11.79 8.93 18.82
N THR A 113 12.50 8.13 19.62
CA THR A 113 12.23 8.01 21.06
C THR A 113 13.43 8.44 21.85
N VAL A 114 13.17 9.19 22.91
CA VAL A 114 14.17 9.54 23.91
C VAL A 114 13.80 8.82 25.19
N GLN A 115 14.75 8.05 25.72
CA GLN A 115 14.58 7.30 26.96
C GLN A 115 15.65 7.72 27.97
N ALA A 116 15.25 7.93 29.21
CA ALA A 116 16.14 8.22 30.32
C ALA A 116 16.10 7.04 31.30
N TYR A 117 17.27 6.51 31.63
CA TYR A 117 17.42 5.43 32.62
C TYR A 117 18.22 5.92 33.81
N PRO A 118 17.89 5.51 35.05
CA PRO A 118 18.72 5.82 36.22
C PRO A 118 20.09 5.16 36.05
N ASP A 119 21.15 5.93 36.23
CA ASP A 119 22.54 5.47 36.14
C ASP A 119 23.39 6.28 37.12
N ASP A 120 24.15 5.60 37.98
CA ASP A 120 24.94 6.24 39.03
C ASP A 120 26.06 7.14 38.46
N GLY A 121 26.46 6.91 37.19
CA GLY A 121 27.37 7.78 36.43
C GLY A 121 26.69 8.83 35.55
N GLY A 122 25.37 9.01 35.68
CA GLY A 122 24.56 9.88 34.83
C GLY A 122 24.57 11.38 35.22
N SER A 123 23.83 12.19 34.46
CA SER A 123 23.60 13.61 34.74
C SER A 123 22.15 13.84 35.19
N ASN A 124 21.93 14.93 35.93
CA ASN A 124 20.59 15.38 36.33
C ASN A 124 19.98 16.36 35.30
N LEU A 125 20.77 16.82 34.34
CA LEU A 125 20.39 17.79 33.32
C LEU A 125 20.73 17.24 31.95
N HIS A 126 19.74 17.16 31.08
CA HIS A 126 19.86 16.63 29.71
C HIS A 126 19.28 17.59 28.69
N ALA A 127 20.03 17.81 27.62
CA ALA A 127 19.61 18.59 26.46
C ALA A 127 18.75 17.74 25.52
N LEU A 128 17.56 18.20 25.16
CA LEU A 128 16.75 17.61 24.10
C LEU A 128 16.85 18.43 22.81
N SER A 129 16.60 17.77 21.68
CA SER A 129 16.44 18.41 20.38
C SER A 129 15.38 19.51 20.45
N GLY A 130 15.72 20.73 20.02
CA GLY A 130 14.80 21.88 20.06
C GLY A 130 15.02 22.84 21.25
N GLY A 131 16.14 22.74 21.97
CA GLY A 131 16.50 23.68 23.05
C GLY A 131 15.76 23.45 24.38
N MET A 132 15.04 22.33 24.49
CA MET A 132 14.39 21.91 25.74
C MET A 132 15.40 21.23 26.66
N VAL A 133 15.29 21.47 27.97
CA VAL A 133 16.12 20.80 28.98
C VAL A 133 15.23 19.93 29.85
N VAL A 134 15.65 18.69 30.03
CA VAL A 134 15.07 17.74 30.97
C VAL A 134 15.90 17.75 32.23
N LYS A 135 15.26 18.08 33.37
CA LYS A 135 15.86 17.93 34.69
C LYS A 135 15.28 16.70 35.38
N SER A 136 16.13 15.72 35.69
CA SER A 136 15.73 14.53 36.44
C SER A 136 16.05 14.68 37.94
N PRO A 137 15.22 14.11 38.84
CA PRO A 137 15.46 14.17 40.28
C PRO A 137 16.63 13.32 40.77
N GLY A 138 17.12 12.37 39.96
CA GLY A 138 18.33 11.57 40.21
C GLY A 138 19.19 11.45 38.95
N ALA A 139 20.40 10.91 39.10
CA ALA A 139 21.36 10.76 38.00
C ALA A 139 20.78 9.81 36.95
N THR A 140 20.64 10.31 35.71
CA THR A 140 20.09 9.53 34.60
C THR A 140 21.01 9.61 33.39
N LYS A 141 20.96 8.56 32.57
CA LYS A 141 21.58 8.51 31.25
C LYS A 141 20.49 8.55 30.19
N VAL A 142 20.54 9.55 29.32
CA VAL A 142 19.61 9.71 28.22
C VAL A 142 20.15 9.03 26.97
N GLN A 143 19.29 8.29 26.29
CA GLN A 143 19.57 7.56 25.05
C GLN A 143 18.50 7.87 24.00
N HIS A 144 18.95 8.09 22.77
CA HIS A 144 18.10 8.48 21.65
C HIS A 144 18.08 7.36 20.62
N HIS A 145 16.89 6.82 20.33
CA HIS A 145 16.71 5.74 19.38
C HIS A 145 15.86 6.21 18.20
N LEU A 146 16.34 5.95 16.99
CA LEU A 146 15.59 6.16 15.77
C LEU A 146 15.26 4.79 15.17
N PHE A 147 13.99 4.40 15.20
CA PHE A 147 13.56 3.12 14.68
C PHE A 147 12.31 3.26 13.81
N ARG A 148 12.04 2.22 13.03
CA ARG A 148 10.84 2.12 12.20
C ARG A 148 9.70 1.53 13.04
N SER A 149 8.51 2.10 12.95
CA SER A 149 7.35 1.56 13.65
C SER A 149 7.04 0.13 13.19
N THR A 150 6.98 -0.80 14.15
CA THR A 150 6.59 -2.22 13.98
C THR A 150 5.18 -2.49 14.48
N ALA A 151 4.35 -1.46 14.61
CA ALA A 151 2.99 -1.60 15.12
C ALA A 151 2.21 -2.68 14.32
N PRO A 152 1.51 -3.59 15.03
CA PRO A 152 0.76 -4.66 14.38
C PRO A 152 -0.37 -4.08 13.52
N LEU A 153 -0.75 -4.81 12.48
CA LEU A 153 -1.84 -4.43 11.60
C LEU A 153 -3.19 -4.60 12.32
N GLU A 154 -3.86 -3.49 12.61
CA GLU A 154 -5.19 -3.49 13.22
C GLU A 154 -6.28 -3.38 12.14
N MET A 155 -7.14 -4.39 12.06
CA MET A 155 -8.25 -4.47 11.09
C MET A 155 -9.63 -4.42 11.75
N PRO A 156 -10.63 -3.77 11.11
CA PRO A 156 -12.04 -3.85 11.52
C PRO A 156 -12.54 -5.29 11.56
N ARG A 157 -13.68 -5.56 12.21
CA ARG A 157 -14.22 -6.93 12.27
C ARG A 157 -14.52 -7.45 10.85
N PRO A 158 -14.26 -8.74 10.55
CA PRO A 158 -14.44 -9.31 9.20
C PRO A 158 -15.83 -9.06 8.63
N LEU A 159 -16.87 -9.14 9.46
CA LEU A 159 -18.26 -8.92 9.06
C LEU A 159 -18.48 -7.54 8.43
N HIS A 160 -17.85 -6.48 8.96
CA HIS A 160 -18.01 -5.13 8.40
C HIS A 160 -17.33 -5.01 7.03
N LEU A 161 -16.20 -5.69 6.84
CA LEU A 161 -15.45 -5.68 5.59
C LEU A 161 -16.18 -6.48 4.50
N TRP A 162 -16.72 -7.65 4.85
CA TRP A 162 -17.56 -8.44 3.93
C TRP A 162 -18.87 -7.74 3.58
N LEU A 163 -19.51 -7.07 4.54
CA LEU A 163 -20.71 -6.28 4.27
C LEU A 163 -20.40 -5.12 3.31
N LEU A 164 -19.26 -4.45 3.51
CA LEU A 164 -18.81 -3.38 2.62
C LEU A 164 -18.52 -3.90 1.21
N PHE A 165 -17.93 -5.08 1.07
CA PHE A 165 -17.75 -5.76 -0.22
C PHE A 165 -19.09 -6.05 -0.90
N VAL A 166 -20.01 -6.74 -0.22
CA VAL A 166 -21.32 -7.14 -0.78
C VAL A 166 -22.15 -5.92 -1.17
N LEU A 167 -22.18 -4.88 -0.33
CA LEU A 167 -22.86 -3.63 -0.67
C LEU A 167 -22.18 -2.91 -1.83
N GLY A 168 -20.84 -2.88 -1.87
CA GLY A 168 -20.09 -2.27 -2.97
C GLY A 168 -20.41 -2.93 -4.31
N VAL A 169 -20.39 -4.26 -4.36
CA VAL A 169 -20.78 -5.04 -5.55
C VAL A 169 -22.25 -4.80 -5.89
N GLY A 170 -23.16 -4.88 -4.91
CA GLY A 170 -24.59 -4.68 -5.12
C GLY A 170 -24.91 -3.30 -5.69
N ILE A 171 -24.35 -2.24 -5.09
CA ILE A 171 -24.50 -0.85 -5.57
C ILE A 171 -23.93 -0.73 -6.98
N SER A 172 -22.74 -1.26 -7.23
CA SER A 172 -22.10 -1.22 -8.57
C SER A 172 -22.98 -1.88 -9.63
N THR A 173 -23.55 -3.05 -9.34
CA THR A 173 -24.43 -3.79 -10.25
C THR A 173 -25.73 -3.02 -10.54
N VAL A 174 -26.38 -2.48 -9.50
CA VAL A 174 -27.60 -1.67 -9.67
C VAL A 174 -27.31 -0.40 -10.46
N CYS A 175 -26.18 0.24 -10.21
CA CYS A 175 -25.74 1.44 -10.91
C CYS A 175 -25.29 1.17 -12.36
N LEU A 176 -24.81 -0.02 -12.69
CA LEU A 176 -24.51 -0.41 -14.07
C LEU A 176 -25.76 -0.71 -14.91
N LEU A 177 -26.89 -1.05 -14.27
CA LEU A 177 -28.12 -1.46 -14.94
C LEU A 177 -28.72 -0.37 -15.88
N PRO A 178 -28.74 0.93 -15.52
CA PRO A 178 -29.10 1.98 -16.46
C PRO A 178 -28.19 2.06 -17.69
N LEU A 179 -26.89 1.81 -17.54
CA LEU A 179 -25.93 1.85 -18.65
C LEU A 179 -26.21 0.71 -19.64
N THR A 180 -26.60 -0.48 -19.16
CA THR A 180 -26.92 -1.62 -20.02
C THR A 180 -28.28 -1.49 -20.70
N LEU A 181 -29.28 -0.91 -20.03
CA LEU A 181 -30.64 -0.77 -20.59
C LEU A 181 -30.80 0.46 -21.49
N LEU A 182 -30.21 1.59 -21.11
CA LEU A 182 -30.40 2.88 -21.80
C LEU A 182 -29.24 3.24 -22.74
N GLY A 183 -28.19 2.44 -22.75
CA GLY A 183 -26.96 2.70 -23.49
C GLY A 183 -26.09 3.81 -22.86
N ALA A 184 -24.99 4.13 -23.55
CA ALA A 184 -24.03 5.13 -23.10
C ALA A 184 -24.55 6.56 -23.35
N ASN A 185 -25.14 7.16 -22.32
CA ASN A 185 -25.52 8.57 -22.25
C ASN A 185 -24.64 9.34 -21.25
N VAL A 186 -24.65 10.67 -21.31
CA VAL A 186 -23.86 11.52 -20.38
C VAL A 186 -24.16 11.17 -18.91
N TRP A 187 -25.44 10.98 -18.57
CA TRP A 187 -25.86 10.64 -17.21
C TRP A 187 -25.40 9.26 -16.75
N THR A 188 -25.48 8.25 -17.63
CA THR A 188 -25.05 6.88 -17.30
C THR A 188 -23.53 6.79 -17.21
N LEU A 189 -22.80 7.57 -18.02
CA LEU A 189 -21.34 7.67 -17.95
C LEU A 189 -20.88 8.39 -16.67
N LEU A 190 -21.54 9.48 -16.28
CA LEU A 190 -21.25 10.16 -15.01
C LEU A 190 -21.49 9.25 -13.82
N LEU A 191 -22.58 8.48 -13.86
CA LEU A 191 -22.90 7.51 -12.81
C LEU A 191 -21.87 6.37 -12.76
N ALA A 192 -21.42 5.86 -13.91
CA ALA A 192 -20.35 4.88 -13.98
C ALA A 192 -19.03 5.43 -13.41
N LEU A 193 -18.65 6.66 -13.78
CA LEU A 193 -17.40 7.28 -13.35
C LEU A 193 -17.39 7.64 -11.85
N LEU A 194 -18.48 8.23 -11.35
CA LEU A 194 -18.52 8.79 -9.99
C LEU A 194 -18.99 7.79 -8.93
N VAL A 195 -19.74 6.76 -9.30
CA VAL A 195 -20.30 5.79 -8.36
C VAL A 195 -19.69 4.40 -8.57
N VAL A 196 -19.78 3.88 -9.80
CA VAL A 196 -19.35 2.50 -10.09
C VAL A 196 -17.85 2.34 -9.95
N LEU A 197 -17.05 3.24 -10.53
CA LEU A 197 -15.58 3.13 -10.47
C LEU A 197 -15.06 3.19 -9.01
N PRO A 198 -15.46 4.14 -8.15
CA PRO A 198 -15.07 4.12 -6.74
C PRO A 198 -15.59 2.90 -5.98
N ALA A 199 -16.84 2.50 -6.18
CA ALA A 199 -17.43 1.34 -5.50
C ALA A 199 -16.72 0.04 -5.90
N TRP A 200 -16.33 -0.08 -7.17
CA TRP A 200 -15.57 -1.21 -7.69
C TRP A 200 -14.15 -1.26 -7.12
N LEU A 201 -13.43 -0.14 -7.04
CA LEU A 201 -12.09 -0.08 -6.43
C LEU A 201 -12.12 -0.47 -4.94
N ILE A 202 -13.13 0.02 -4.22
CA ILE A 202 -13.36 -0.36 -2.82
C ILE A 202 -13.72 -1.85 -2.72
N GLY A 203 -14.63 -2.32 -3.58
CA GLY A 203 -15.04 -3.71 -3.66
C GLY A 203 -13.88 -4.66 -3.95
N PHE A 204 -12.93 -4.28 -4.81
CA PHE A 204 -11.78 -5.12 -5.13
C PHE A 204 -10.79 -5.24 -3.96
N ALA A 205 -10.56 -4.15 -3.22
CA ALA A 205 -9.62 -4.13 -2.10
C ALA A 205 -10.15 -4.80 -0.83
N THR A 206 -11.48 -4.78 -0.63
CA THR A 206 -12.10 -5.16 0.66
C THR A 206 -12.01 -6.64 1.02
N PRO A 207 -12.10 -7.61 0.09
CA PRO A 207 -11.84 -9.02 0.38
C PRO A 207 -10.45 -9.29 0.94
N VAL A 208 -9.42 -8.58 0.43
CA VAL A 208 -8.04 -8.72 0.93
C VAL A 208 -7.96 -8.31 2.40
N PHE A 209 -8.57 -7.18 2.76
CA PHE A 209 -8.64 -6.74 4.15
C PHE A 209 -9.49 -7.68 5.01
N ALA A 210 -10.58 -8.22 4.47
CA ALA A 210 -11.42 -9.19 5.17
C ALA A 210 -10.64 -10.47 5.50
N TRP A 211 -9.85 -10.98 4.57
CA TRP A 211 -8.98 -12.13 4.81
C TRP A 211 -7.89 -11.84 5.83
N TRP A 212 -7.26 -10.67 5.78
CA TRP A 212 -6.31 -10.25 6.81
C TRP A 212 -6.95 -10.10 8.19
N SER A 213 -8.19 -9.62 8.26
CA SER A 213 -8.93 -9.55 9.52
C SER A 213 -9.22 -10.95 10.09
N ILE A 214 -9.56 -11.92 9.23
CA ILE A 214 -9.80 -13.30 9.65
C ILE A 214 -8.49 -13.95 10.12
N THR A 215 -7.42 -13.84 9.35
CA THR A 215 -6.09 -14.42 9.69
C THR A 215 -5.55 -13.89 11.02
N SER A 216 -5.62 -12.57 11.25
CA SER A 216 -5.16 -12.00 12.52
C SER A 216 -6.04 -12.41 13.71
N ARG A 217 -7.36 -12.46 13.55
CA ARG A 217 -8.29 -12.72 14.68
C ARG A 217 -8.50 -14.20 15.00
N HIS A 218 -8.53 -15.06 13.98
CA HIS A 218 -8.82 -16.49 14.15
C HIS A 218 -7.54 -17.33 14.22
N PHE A 219 -6.49 -16.96 13.47
CA PHE A 219 -5.25 -17.73 13.42
C PHE A 219 -4.12 -17.10 14.25
N GLY A 220 -4.32 -15.89 14.81
CA GLY A 220 -3.32 -15.21 15.63
C GLY A 220 -2.07 -14.76 14.87
N ILE A 221 -2.10 -14.77 13.53
CA ILE A 221 -0.97 -14.37 12.68
C ILE A 221 -0.97 -12.84 12.60
N HIS A 222 -0.07 -12.21 13.34
CA HIS A 222 0.09 -10.76 13.34
C HIS A 222 1.17 -10.34 12.34
N ILE A 223 0.79 -9.49 11.38
CA ILE A 223 1.70 -8.89 10.41
C ILE A 223 1.89 -7.43 10.78
N ALA A 224 3.11 -6.90 10.68
CA ALA A 224 3.34 -5.47 10.88
C ALA A 224 2.65 -4.67 9.77
N ARG A 225 2.05 -3.52 10.12
CA ARG A 225 1.30 -2.70 9.16
C ARG A 225 2.11 -2.36 7.90
N ARG A 226 3.38 -2.02 8.09
CA ARG A 226 4.32 -1.69 7.01
C ARG A 226 4.47 -2.85 6.02
N ASP A 227 4.63 -4.07 6.53
CA ASP A 227 4.86 -5.25 5.71
C ASP A 227 3.60 -5.57 4.90
N ALA A 228 2.42 -5.45 5.53
CA ALA A 228 1.16 -5.58 4.83
C ALA A 228 0.97 -4.49 3.74
N GLU A 229 1.35 -3.23 4.00
CA GLU A 229 1.34 -2.19 2.96
C GLU A 229 2.27 -2.57 1.78
N TRP A 230 3.49 -3.09 2.04
CA TRP A 230 4.43 -3.53 1.01
C TRP A 230 3.92 -4.74 0.21
N MET A 231 3.41 -5.76 0.89
CA MET A 231 2.78 -6.93 0.25
C MET A 231 1.62 -6.50 -0.65
N LEU A 232 0.79 -5.55 -0.20
CA LEU A 232 -0.31 -5.02 -0.98
C LEU A 232 0.15 -4.35 -2.28
N ALA A 233 1.13 -3.44 -2.23
CA ALA A 233 1.58 -2.82 -3.47
C ALA A 233 2.37 -3.79 -4.34
N ALA A 234 3.13 -4.72 -3.78
CA ALA A 234 3.78 -5.76 -4.57
C ALA A 234 2.74 -6.57 -5.36
N GLY A 235 1.66 -7.00 -4.70
CA GLY A 235 0.54 -7.66 -5.36
C GLY A 235 -0.11 -6.79 -6.44
N MET A 236 -0.44 -5.53 -6.13
CA MET A 236 -1.04 -4.62 -7.12
C MET A 236 -0.11 -4.31 -8.29
N LEU A 237 1.19 -4.09 -8.05
CA LEU A 237 2.16 -3.81 -9.10
C LEU A 237 2.48 -5.05 -9.94
N SER A 238 2.35 -6.25 -9.39
CA SER A 238 2.45 -7.49 -10.16
C SER A 238 1.37 -7.61 -11.24
N THR A 239 0.26 -6.86 -11.12
CA THR A 239 -0.77 -6.81 -12.17
C THR A 239 -0.32 -6.06 -13.42
N VAL A 240 0.71 -5.20 -13.35
CA VAL A 240 1.22 -4.43 -14.50
C VAL A 240 1.60 -5.35 -15.66
N PRO A 241 2.54 -6.31 -15.50
CA PRO A 241 2.87 -7.24 -16.57
C PRO A 241 1.68 -8.13 -16.97
N ALA A 242 0.81 -8.51 -16.02
CA ALA A 242 -0.37 -9.31 -16.34
C ALA A 242 -1.31 -8.58 -17.32
N ILE A 243 -1.63 -7.31 -17.04
CA ILE A 243 -2.50 -6.52 -17.91
C ILE A 243 -1.82 -6.25 -19.25
N ILE A 244 -0.51 -5.98 -19.28
CA ILE A 244 0.24 -5.84 -20.55
C ILE A 244 0.14 -7.10 -21.40
N ILE A 245 0.31 -8.28 -20.78
CA ILE A 245 0.17 -9.57 -21.47
C ILE A 245 -1.24 -9.69 -22.05
N ASN A 246 -2.25 -9.46 -21.24
CA ASN A 246 -3.65 -9.68 -21.63
C ASN A 246 -4.19 -8.67 -22.63
N SER A 247 -3.71 -7.42 -22.58
CA SER A 247 -4.24 -6.32 -23.37
C SER A 247 -3.40 -5.96 -24.59
N VAL A 248 -2.14 -6.41 -24.67
CA VAL A 248 -1.23 -6.08 -25.78
C VAL A 248 -0.65 -7.36 -26.38
N VAL A 249 0.08 -8.15 -25.58
CA VAL A 249 0.85 -9.30 -26.10
C VAL A 249 -0.07 -10.40 -26.64
N SER A 250 -1.10 -10.77 -25.89
CA SER A 250 -2.00 -11.87 -26.27
C SER A 250 -2.87 -11.56 -27.48
N PRO A 251 -3.51 -10.37 -27.61
CA PRO A 251 -4.15 -9.98 -28.85
C PRO A 251 -3.23 -10.10 -30.08
N ILE A 252 -1.98 -9.64 -29.95
CA ILE A 252 -0.99 -9.74 -31.03
C ILE A 252 -0.70 -11.20 -31.40
N LEU A 253 -0.43 -12.06 -30.41
CA LEU A 253 -0.15 -13.48 -30.64
C LEU A 253 -1.34 -14.22 -31.27
N ILE A 254 -2.56 -13.90 -30.84
CA ILE A 254 -3.79 -14.52 -31.35
C ILE A 254 -4.07 -14.05 -32.78
N GLY A 255 -3.87 -12.75 -33.05
CA GLY A 255 -3.93 -12.18 -34.40
C GLY A 255 -2.93 -12.84 -35.35
N PHE A 256 -1.71 -13.13 -34.89
CA PHE A 256 -0.70 -13.87 -35.69
C PHE A 256 -1.14 -15.29 -36.08
N VAL A 257 -1.95 -15.95 -35.25
CA VAL A 257 -2.51 -17.28 -35.53
C VAL A 257 -3.72 -17.20 -36.49
N GLY A 258 -4.15 -15.99 -36.86
CA GLY A 258 -5.28 -15.74 -37.75
C GLY A 258 -6.64 -15.80 -37.06
N LEU A 259 -6.66 -15.71 -35.72
CA LEU A 259 -7.88 -15.61 -34.93
C LEU A 259 -8.16 -14.13 -34.64
N ASP A 260 -9.43 -13.74 -34.62
CA ASP A 260 -9.83 -12.37 -34.28
C ASP A 260 -9.94 -12.22 -32.75
N PRO A 261 -9.12 -11.37 -32.10
CA PRO A 261 -9.15 -11.18 -30.66
C PRO A 261 -10.14 -10.09 -30.18
N PHE A 262 -10.67 -9.24 -31.07
CA PHE A 262 -11.49 -8.07 -30.68
C PHE A 262 -12.98 -8.27 -30.95
N THR A 263 -13.34 -9.18 -31.85
CA THR A 263 -14.76 -9.46 -32.12
C THR A 263 -15.38 -10.34 -31.04
N THR A 264 -16.49 -9.86 -30.48
CA THR A 264 -17.22 -10.56 -29.42
C THR A 264 -17.78 -11.90 -29.89
N GLY A 265 -17.61 -12.95 -29.08
CA GLY A 265 -18.10 -14.30 -29.34
C GLY A 265 -17.17 -15.16 -30.20
N THR A 266 -15.97 -14.68 -30.49
CA THR A 266 -14.95 -15.44 -31.23
C THR A 266 -14.10 -16.30 -30.30
N LEU A 267 -13.43 -17.31 -30.88
CA LEU A 267 -12.44 -18.10 -30.14
C LEU A 267 -11.25 -17.24 -29.69
N GLY A 268 -10.89 -16.18 -30.42
CA GLY A 268 -9.79 -15.29 -30.06
C GLY A 268 -10.08 -14.51 -28.78
N GLU A 269 -11.26 -13.88 -28.68
CA GLU A 269 -11.71 -13.24 -27.43
C GLU A 269 -11.76 -14.25 -26.27
N GLY A 270 -12.32 -15.44 -26.50
CA GLY A 270 -12.40 -16.49 -25.48
C GLY A 270 -11.02 -16.92 -24.96
N LEU A 271 -10.02 -17.06 -25.84
CA LEU A 271 -8.64 -17.39 -25.44
C LEU A 271 -8.01 -16.28 -24.58
N ILE A 272 -8.29 -15.01 -24.86
CA ILE A 272 -7.83 -13.90 -24.02
C ILE A 272 -8.46 -14.00 -22.63
N LEU A 273 -9.78 -14.12 -22.55
CA LEU A 273 -10.52 -14.05 -21.30
C LEU A 273 -10.33 -15.28 -20.40
N PHE A 274 -10.28 -16.48 -20.98
CA PHE A 274 -10.25 -17.73 -20.19
C PHE A 274 -8.86 -18.36 -20.07
N VAL A 275 -7.93 -18.05 -20.97
CA VAL A 275 -6.58 -18.64 -20.94
C VAL A 275 -5.55 -17.57 -20.60
N SER A 276 -5.41 -16.53 -21.43
CA SER A 276 -4.39 -15.50 -21.21
C SER A 276 -4.60 -14.83 -19.87
N ALA A 277 -5.82 -14.39 -19.54
CA ALA A 277 -6.05 -13.61 -18.34
C ALA A 277 -5.67 -14.34 -17.04
N PRO A 278 -6.16 -15.57 -16.78
CA PRO A 278 -5.73 -16.33 -15.61
C PRO A 278 -4.24 -16.68 -15.62
N VAL A 279 -3.70 -17.12 -16.77
CA VAL A 279 -2.29 -17.54 -16.86
C VAL A 279 -1.34 -16.36 -16.67
N GLY A 280 -1.61 -15.24 -17.34
CA GLY A 280 -0.82 -14.02 -17.24
C GLY A 280 -0.82 -13.45 -15.83
N GLU A 281 -1.96 -13.49 -15.14
CA GLU A 281 -2.07 -13.05 -13.75
C GLU A 281 -1.25 -13.94 -12.80
N GLU A 282 -1.38 -15.26 -12.89
CA GLU A 282 -0.65 -16.18 -12.00
C GLU A 282 0.86 -16.21 -12.29
N LEU A 283 1.28 -16.12 -13.55
CA LEU A 283 2.70 -15.99 -13.90
C LEU A 283 3.31 -14.69 -13.35
N SER A 284 2.56 -13.59 -13.45
CA SER A 284 3.03 -12.30 -12.96
C SER A 284 3.13 -12.26 -11.43
N LYS A 285 2.17 -12.87 -10.73
CA LYS A 285 2.24 -13.08 -9.28
C LYS A 285 3.44 -13.96 -8.90
N ALA A 286 3.67 -15.06 -9.62
CA ALA A 286 4.80 -15.95 -9.37
C ALA A 286 6.14 -15.22 -9.56
N LEU A 287 6.28 -14.43 -10.63
CA LEU A 287 7.45 -13.59 -10.86
C LEU A 287 7.65 -12.56 -9.74
N ALA A 288 6.59 -11.93 -9.25
CA ALA A 288 6.68 -11.00 -8.13
C ALA A 288 7.15 -11.69 -6.84
N VAL A 289 6.64 -12.89 -6.55
CA VAL A 289 7.10 -13.70 -5.40
C VAL A 289 8.57 -14.09 -5.57
N LEU A 290 9.00 -14.52 -6.76
CA LEU A 290 10.39 -14.87 -7.03
C LEU A 290 11.32 -13.67 -6.89
N ALA A 291 10.95 -12.52 -7.43
CA ALA A 291 11.73 -11.28 -7.32
C ALA A 291 11.88 -10.82 -5.87
N LEU A 292 10.83 -11.00 -5.05
CA LEU A 292 10.80 -10.62 -3.64
C LEU A 292 11.21 -11.75 -2.69
N SER A 293 11.59 -12.92 -3.21
CA SER A 293 11.90 -14.11 -2.40
C SER A 293 13.03 -13.86 -1.39
N HIS A 294 14.01 -13.03 -1.75
CA HIS A 294 15.11 -12.63 -0.88
C HIS A 294 14.67 -11.75 0.32
N LEU A 295 13.48 -11.16 0.27
CA LEU A 295 12.89 -10.37 1.36
C LEU A 295 11.96 -11.20 2.25
N ILE A 296 11.62 -12.43 1.83
CA ILE A 296 10.83 -13.36 2.63
C ILE A 296 11.77 -13.97 3.66
N ILE A 297 11.87 -13.32 4.81
CA ILE A 297 12.66 -13.80 5.94
C ILE A 297 12.02 -15.10 6.44
N SER A 298 12.61 -16.23 6.08
CA SER A 298 12.26 -17.52 6.67
C SER A 298 12.76 -17.56 8.10
N PRO A 299 12.00 -18.11 9.07
CA PRO A 299 12.47 -18.36 10.44
C PRO A 299 13.77 -19.18 10.52
N LYS A 300 14.20 -19.80 9.41
CA LYS A 300 15.47 -20.51 9.30
C LYS A 300 16.70 -19.61 9.15
N HIS A 301 16.55 -18.30 8.92
CA HIS A 301 17.69 -17.41 8.68
C HIS A 301 18.02 -16.43 9.82
N GLY A 302 17.38 -16.55 10.98
CA GLY A 302 17.73 -15.76 12.19
C GLY A 302 17.18 -14.35 12.18
#